data_AF-A0AAN8Z8D7-F1
#
_entry.id   AF-A0AAN8Z8D7-F1
#
_cell.length_a   1.000
_cell.length_b   1.000
_cell.length_c   1.000
_cell.angle_alpha   90.00
_cell.angle_beta   90.00
_cell.angle_gamma   90.00
#
_symmetry.space_group_name_H-M   'P 1'
#
loop_
_entity.id
_entity.type
_entity.pdbx_description
1 polymer ?
#
loop_
_entity_poly.entity_id
_entity_poly.type
_entity_poly.pdbx_seq_one_letter_code
_entity_poly.pdbx_strand_id
1 'polypeptide(L)'
;MSKACASALMSALASFTVSPNYAFSDGAFSFSPFSSPSSAPQSSSSAAPEASKPKAEPPQRVRNDNPRTTSAGFDPEALERGAKALRDISSNSNAKKAFEIMKKQEETRQTELAATAAEFKAMQAQAETERQRVIYDEQKKLAQHQAQVKSQMARYEDELARKRMQVENEFHRARNQELVKMQEESQIRQEQARRATEEQIQAQRRQTERERAEIERETIRVRAMAEAEGRAHEAKLAEEVNRRMLVDRANAETEKWVAAINTAFDHIGGGLHAILTDQNKLVVAVGGVTALAAGIYTTREGARVIWSYVDRILGQPSLIRESSRGKYPWSGIFSRAASTLSRGSNKGVSSKNGNGFGDVILHPSLQKRIEQLAGATANTKSHQAPFRNMLFYGPPGTGKTMAARELARKSGLDYALMTGGDVAPLGSQAVTKIHQLFDWAKKSKRGLLLFIDEADAFLCERNKTYMSEAQRSALNALLFRTGDQSKDIVLALATNRPGDLDSAVADRIDEVLEFPLPGEDERFKLLKLYLNRYIAQAGSRKPGIFSSLFQKQQQKIEIRGLSDDVIREAAAKTDGFSGREIAKLMASVQAAVYGSENCVLDSTLFREVVDYKVAEHQQRRKLATGDRDNK
;
A
#
# COMPACT_ATOMS: atom_id res chain seq x y z
N MET A 1 -13.66 -27.06 -63.44
CA MET A 1 -13.87 -28.53 -63.41
C MET A 1 -13.48 -29.04 -62.02
N SER A 2 -14.44 -29.64 -61.32
CA SER A 2 -14.35 -30.74 -60.31
C SER A 2 -13.04 -30.95 -59.50
N LYS A 3 -13.01 -31.30 -58.22
CA LYS A 3 -13.99 -31.66 -57.17
C LYS A 3 -13.14 -31.96 -55.91
N ALA A 4 -13.60 -31.50 -54.75
CA ALA A 4 -13.75 -32.25 -53.49
C ALA A 4 -12.53 -32.87 -52.74
N CYS A 5 -12.46 -32.56 -51.44
CA CYS A 5 -12.24 -33.45 -50.27
C CYS A 5 -12.15 -32.54 -49.02
N ALA A 6 -13.14 -32.50 -48.13
CA ALA A 6 -13.48 -33.45 -47.08
C ALA A 6 -12.49 -33.48 -45.89
N SER A 7 -12.95 -32.85 -44.80
CA SER A 7 -12.77 -33.19 -43.38
C SER A 7 -11.66 -34.19 -42.97
N ALA A 8 -10.77 -33.73 -42.10
CA ALA A 8 -10.04 -34.59 -41.15
C ALA A 8 -9.99 -33.93 -39.77
N LEU A 9 -10.89 -34.38 -38.89
CA LEU A 9 -10.73 -34.36 -37.43
C LEU A 9 -9.76 -35.48 -37.07
N MET A 10 -8.65 -35.16 -36.41
CA MET A 10 -7.82 -36.15 -35.72
C MET A 10 -7.41 -35.63 -34.35
N SER A 11 -7.94 -36.34 -33.35
CA SER A 11 -7.55 -36.40 -31.95
C SER A 11 -6.14 -36.97 -31.77
N ALA A 12 -5.39 -36.46 -30.80
CA ALA A 12 -4.40 -37.26 -30.08
C ALA A 12 -4.26 -36.79 -28.63
N LEU A 13 -4.69 -37.67 -27.73
CA LEU A 13 -4.48 -37.67 -26.29
C LEU A 13 -2.98 -37.78 -25.98
N ALA A 14 -2.50 -37.02 -25.00
CA ALA A 14 -1.27 -37.34 -24.27
C ALA A 14 -1.52 -37.14 -22.77
N SER A 15 -1.49 -38.27 -22.08
CA SER A 15 -1.69 -38.51 -20.67
C SER A 15 -0.70 -37.74 -19.79
N PHE A 16 -1.18 -37.12 -18.70
CA PHE A 16 -0.37 -36.88 -17.52
C PHE A 16 -0.96 -37.66 -16.35
N THR A 17 -0.18 -38.62 -15.90
CA THR A 17 -0.42 -39.54 -14.80
C THR A 17 -0.43 -38.79 -13.47
N VAL A 18 -1.53 -38.94 -12.74
CA VAL A 18 -1.64 -38.62 -11.32
C VAL A 18 -0.89 -39.71 -10.54
N SER A 19 0.12 -39.33 -9.77
CA SER A 19 0.70 -40.20 -8.73
C SER A 19 0.35 -39.63 -7.35
N PRO A 20 -0.27 -40.42 -6.46
CA PRO A 20 -0.47 -40.06 -5.08
C PRO A 20 0.75 -40.52 -4.27
N ASN A 21 1.37 -39.63 -3.50
CA ASN A 21 2.30 -40.04 -2.45
C ASN A 21 1.74 -39.59 -1.10
N TYR A 22 1.26 -40.59 -0.36
CA TYR A 22 1.04 -40.55 1.07
C TYR A 22 2.39 -40.42 1.78
N ALA A 23 2.50 -39.47 2.72
CA ALA A 23 3.45 -39.53 3.81
C ALA A 23 2.76 -39.01 5.07
N PHE A 24 2.71 -39.91 6.04
CA PHE A 24 2.11 -39.80 7.37
C PHE A 24 3.13 -39.13 8.30
N SER A 25 2.74 -38.08 9.03
CA SER A 25 3.44 -37.67 10.24
C SER A 25 2.47 -36.92 11.16
N ASP A 26 1.92 -37.66 12.12
CA ASP A 26 1.31 -37.13 13.33
C ASP A 26 2.37 -36.43 14.17
N GLY A 27 2.05 -35.21 14.61
CA GLY A 27 2.85 -34.43 15.56
C GLY A 27 1.91 -33.56 16.38
N ALA A 28 1.42 -34.09 17.49
CA ALA A 28 0.63 -33.36 18.46
C ALA A 28 1.55 -32.43 19.28
N PHE A 29 1.48 -31.12 19.02
CA PHE A 29 2.03 -30.11 19.92
C PHE A 29 0.89 -29.32 20.56
N SER A 30 0.64 -29.63 21.83
CA SER A 30 -0.20 -28.86 22.73
C SER A 30 0.56 -27.61 23.22
N PHE A 31 0.02 -26.42 22.99
CA PHE A 31 0.45 -25.21 23.70
C PHE A 31 -0.44 -24.99 24.92
N SER A 32 0.19 -24.92 26.09
CA SER A 32 -0.38 -24.45 27.35
C SER A 32 -0.54 -22.92 27.30
N PRO A 33 -1.64 -22.34 27.82
CA PRO A 33 -1.66 -20.92 28.17
C PRO A 33 -0.97 -20.73 29.54
N PHE A 34 0.12 -19.95 29.56
CA PHE A 34 0.68 -19.39 30.78
C PHE A 34 -0.25 -18.27 31.28
N SER A 35 -0.77 -18.43 32.49
CA SER A 35 -1.41 -17.38 33.28
C SER A 35 -0.36 -16.69 34.15
N SER A 36 -0.29 -15.36 34.07
CA SER A 36 0.44 -14.51 35.02
C SER A 36 -0.48 -14.06 36.17
N PRO A 37 0.08 -13.63 37.32
CA PRO A 37 -0.50 -13.84 38.65
C PRO A 37 -1.41 -12.70 39.09
N SER A 38 -2.43 -13.03 39.89
CA SER A 38 -3.19 -12.05 40.67
C SER A 38 -3.14 -12.40 42.16
N SER A 39 -2.67 -11.42 42.91
CA SER A 39 -2.56 -11.32 44.36
C SER A 39 -3.91 -11.44 45.07
N ALA A 40 -3.96 -12.29 46.09
CA ALA A 40 -5.00 -12.28 47.11
C ALA A 40 -4.76 -11.15 48.13
N PRO A 41 -5.82 -10.55 48.70
CA PRO A 41 -5.80 -10.05 50.05
C PRO A 41 -6.47 -11.05 51.02
N GLN A 42 -5.92 -11.09 52.22
CA GLN A 42 -6.31 -11.90 53.37
C GLN A 42 -7.75 -11.60 53.83
N SER A 43 -8.45 -12.63 54.31
CA SER A 43 -9.63 -12.48 55.16
C SER A 43 -9.35 -13.02 56.57
N SER A 44 -9.77 -12.25 57.56
CA SER A 44 -9.66 -12.50 58.99
C SER A 44 -10.87 -13.27 59.54
N SER A 45 -10.57 -14.35 60.27
CA SER A 45 -11.22 -14.86 61.51
C SER A 45 -12.74 -14.77 61.73
N SER A 46 -13.36 -15.94 61.95
CA SER A 46 -14.09 -16.33 63.19
C SER A 46 -14.71 -17.73 62.98
N ALA A 47 -14.30 -18.74 63.75
CA ALA A 47 -14.96 -19.27 64.97
C ALA A 47 -15.59 -20.68 64.75
N ALA A 48 -14.84 -21.72 65.20
CA ALA A 48 -15.22 -22.97 65.90
C ALA A 48 -16.37 -23.91 65.40
N PRO A 49 -16.45 -25.19 65.84
CA PRO A 49 -15.55 -25.96 66.70
C PRO A 49 -15.02 -27.29 66.08
N GLU A 50 -13.92 -27.73 66.66
CA GLU A 50 -13.17 -28.95 66.34
C GLU A 50 -13.94 -30.24 66.70
N ALA A 51 -14.02 -31.17 65.75
CA ALA A 51 -14.25 -32.59 65.98
C ALA A 51 -13.04 -33.37 65.48
N SER A 52 -12.37 -34.02 66.43
CA SER A 52 -11.12 -34.77 66.34
C SER A 52 -11.10 -35.86 65.27
N LYS A 53 -10.08 -35.85 64.40
CA LYS A 53 -9.56 -37.05 63.70
C LYS A 53 -8.17 -37.38 64.25
N PRO A 54 -7.84 -38.66 64.49
CA PRO A 54 -6.62 -39.05 65.17
C PRO A 54 -5.38 -38.90 64.27
N LYS A 55 -4.30 -38.46 64.90
CA LYS A 55 -2.93 -38.41 64.39
C LYS A 55 -2.47 -39.85 64.09
N ALA A 56 -2.04 -40.12 62.86
CA ALA A 56 -1.29 -41.34 62.56
C ALA A 56 0.09 -41.25 63.21
N GLU A 57 0.32 -42.05 64.24
CA GLU A 57 1.64 -42.30 64.83
C GLU A 57 2.53 -43.06 63.83
N PRO A 58 3.85 -42.84 63.84
CA PRO A 58 4.79 -43.75 63.17
C PRO A 58 4.71 -45.12 63.87
N PRO A 59 4.95 -46.25 63.15
CA PRO A 59 4.75 -47.57 63.73
C PRO A 59 5.64 -47.76 64.97
N GLN A 60 4.99 -48.10 66.08
CA GLN A 60 5.65 -48.48 67.33
C GLN A 60 6.53 -49.70 67.09
N ARG A 61 7.83 -49.57 67.38
CA ARG A 61 8.73 -50.72 67.47
C ARG A 61 8.31 -51.54 68.68
N VAL A 62 7.74 -52.72 68.44
CA VAL A 62 7.48 -53.73 69.48
C VAL A 62 8.80 -54.01 70.20
N ARG A 63 8.84 -53.69 71.49
CA ARG A 63 9.96 -53.96 72.38
C ARG A 63 9.89 -55.45 72.73
N ASN A 64 10.81 -56.24 72.19
CA ASN A 64 10.96 -57.64 72.59
C ASN A 64 11.57 -57.69 74.00
N ASP A 65 10.74 -57.98 75.00
CA ASP A 65 11.14 -58.16 76.41
C ASP A 65 11.62 -59.61 76.69
N ASN A 66 12.47 -60.15 75.82
CA ASN A 66 13.25 -61.35 76.13
C ASN A 66 14.70 -60.94 76.41
N PRO A 67 15.35 -61.44 77.48
CA PRO A 67 16.72 -61.08 77.79
C PRO A 67 17.63 -61.45 76.61
N ARG A 68 18.32 -60.45 76.07
CA ARG A 68 19.32 -60.62 75.01
C ARG A 68 20.52 -61.40 75.55
N THR A 69 20.45 -62.72 75.50
CA THR A 69 21.64 -63.56 75.51
C THR A 69 22.15 -63.67 74.07
N THR A 70 23.22 -62.92 73.79
CA THR A 70 24.01 -62.89 72.54
C THR A 70 23.34 -62.27 71.30
N SER A 71 24.12 -61.54 70.50
CA SER A 71 23.71 -60.73 69.34
C SER A 71 23.30 -61.52 68.08
N ALA A 72 23.06 -62.82 68.24
CA ALA A 72 22.30 -63.66 67.33
C ALA A 72 21.44 -64.52 68.27
N GLY A 73 20.11 -64.51 68.14
CA GLY A 73 19.20 -65.32 68.95
C GLY A 73 19.32 -66.80 68.63
N PHE A 74 20.50 -67.35 68.85
CA PHE A 74 20.95 -68.67 68.43
C PHE A 74 21.29 -69.42 69.71
N ASP A 75 20.38 -70.29 70.12
CA ASP A 75 20.52 -71.09 71.33
C ASP A 75 21.21 -72.41 70.96
N PRO A 76 22.53 -72.57 71.18
CA PRO A 76 23.30 -73.70 70.67
C PRO A 76 22.82 -75.03 71.28
N GLU A 77 22.30 -75.02 72.51
CA GLU A 77 21.67 -76.19 73.12
C GLU A 77 20.34 -76.58 72.46
N ALA A 78 19.54 -75.61 72.02
CA ALA A 78 18.29 -75.89 71.31
C ALA A 78 18.57 -76.48 69.92
N LEU A 79 19.65 -76.03 69.28
CA LEU A 79 20.11 -76.57 68.01
C LEU A 79 20.75 -77.95 68.17
N GLU A 80 21.45 -78.20 69.28
CA GLU A 80 21.98 -79.53 69.60
C GLU A 80 20.87 -80.51 70.01
N ARG A 81 19.88 -80.07 70.80
CA ARG A 81 18.64 -80.82 71.07
C ARG A 81 17.85 -81.08 69.80
N GLY A 82 17.74 -80.08 68.92
CA GLY A 82 17.11 -80.19 67.61
C GLY A 82 17.87 -81.15 66.69
N ALA A 83 19.20 -81.09 66.67
CA ALA A 83 20.05 -81.99 65.88
C ALA A 83 20.03 -83.43 66.40
N LYS A 84 19.96 -83.61 67.72
CA LYS A 84 19.79 -84.93 68.35
C LYS A 84 18.40 -85.51 68.07
N ALA A 85 17.34 -84.69 68.23
CA ALA A 85 15.99 -85.07 67.85
C ALA A 85 15.87 -85.39 66.36
N LEU A 86 16.50 -84.60 65.48
CA LEU A 86 16.55 -84.85 64.04
C LEU A 86 17.34 -86.12 63.71
N ARG A 87 18.43 -86.44 64.43
CA ARG A 87 19.17 -87.71 64.28
C ARG A 87 18.29 -88.90 64.69
N ASP A 88 17.63 -88.83 65.84
CA ASP A 88 16.75 -89.88 66.35
C ASP A 88 15.53 -90.09 65.42
N ILE A 89 14.94 -89.00 64.92
CA ILE A 89 13.86 -89.00 63.92
C ILE A 89 14.38 -89.56 62.58
N SER A 90 15.57 -89.18 62.12
CA SER A 90 16.14 -89.64 60.83
C SER A 90 16.50 -91.13 60.82
N SER A 91 16.76 -91.72 61.99
CA SER A 91 17.06 -93.14 62.17
C SER A 91 15.83 -94.03 61.99
N ASN A 92 14.63 -93.48 62.11
CA ASN A 92 13.37 -94.22 62.04
C ASN A 92 12.71 -94.09 60.65
N SER A 93 12.49 -95.22 59.97
CA SER A 93 11.93 -95.27 58.61
C SER A 93 10.54 -94.61 58.49
N ASN A 94 9.72 -94.70 59.55
CA ASN A 94 8.37 -94.13 59.58
C ASN A 94 8.35 -92.60 59.69
N ALA A 95 9.40 -91.99 60.27
CA ALA A 95 9.47 -90.55 60.46
C ALA A 95 9.77 -89.79 59.15
N LYS A 96 10.53 -90.41 58.23
CA LYS A 96 10.74 -89.86 56.88
C LYS A 96 9.43 -89.77 56.09
N LYS A 97 8.59 -90.80 56.17
CA LYS A 97 7.26 -90.82 55.55
C LYS A 97 6.33 -89.76 56.15
N ALA A 98 6.33 -89.60 57.48
CA ALA A 98 5.55 -88.56 58.15
C ALA A 98 6.00 -87.15 57.73
N PHE A 99 7.31 -86.91 57.62
CA PHE A 99 7.86 -85.63 57.16
C PHE A 99 7.50 -85.34 55.69
N GLU A 100 7.55 -86.34 54.81
CA GLU A 100 7.11 -86.18 53.42
C GLU A 100 5.62 -85.84 53.32
N ILE A 101 4.77 -86.45 54.16
CA ILE A 101 3.34 -86.14 54.22
C ILE A 101 3.12 -84.70 54.71
N MET A 102 3.82 -84.28 55.77
CA MET A 102 3.76 -82.90 56.27
C MET A 102 4.27 -81.90 55.23
N LYS A 103 5.36 -82.21 54.52
CA LYS A 103 5.89 -81.39 53.45
C LYS A 103 4.88 -81.22 52.32
N LYS A 104 4.26 -82.32 51.88
CA LYS A 104 3.19 -82.28 50.87
C LYS A 104 1.99 -81.46 51.34
N GLN A 105 1.56 -81.60 52.60
CA GLN A 105 0.46 -80.80 53.15
C GLN A 105 0.79 -79.30 53.19
N GLU A 106 2.02 -78.94 53.56
CA GLU A 106 2.44 -77.54 53.58
C GLU A 106 2.57 -76.95 52.17
N GLU A 107 3.06 -77.74 51.21
CA GLU A 107 3.07 -77.37 49.79
C GLU A 107 1.64 -77.15 49.27
N THR A 108 0.70 -78.06 49.55
CA THR A 108 -0.72 -77.88 49.19
C THR A 108 -1.28 -76.61 49.82
N ARG A 109 -1.03 -76.37 51.12
CA ARG A 109 -1.48 -75.17 51.82
C ARG A 109 -0.92 -73.89 51.20
N GLN A 110 0.36 -73.89 50.81
CA GLN A 110 0.98 -72.76 50.11
C GLN A 110 0.37 -72.54 48.72
N THR A 111 0.06 -73.61 47.98
CA THR A 111 -0.61 -73.49 46.68
C THR A 111 -2.05 -72.96 46.80
N GLU A 112 -2.79 -73.36 47.84
CA GLU A 112 -4.13 -72.83 48.13
C GLU A 112 -4.08 -71.35 48.53
N LEU A 113 -3.11 -70.95 49.35
CA LEU A 113 -2.89 -69.54 49.69
C LEU A 113 -2.46 -68.71 48.47
N ALA A 114 -1.63 -69.28 47.59
CA ALA A 114 -1.24 -68.62 46.35
C ALA A 114 -2.41 -68.50 45.36
N ALA A 115 -3.26 -69.51 45.26
CA ALA A 115 -4.46 -69.50 44.42
C ALA A 115 -5.47 -68.45 44.91
N THR A 116 -5.78 -68.43 46.21
CA THR A 116 -6.67 -67.42 46.81
C THR A 116 -6.11 -66.00 46.66
N ALA A 117 -4.81 -65.80 46.80
CA ALA A 117 -4.16 -64.51 46.54
C ALA A 117 -4.24 -64.10 45.06
N ALA A 118 -4.15 -65.05 44.13
CA ALA A 118 -4.29 -64.80 42.70
C ALA A 118 -5.74 -64.43 42.33
N GLU A 119 -6.73 -65.12 42.91
CA GLU A 119 -8.15 -64.82 42.74
C GLU A 119 -8.49 -63.42 43.24
N PHE A 120 -7.99 -63.02 44.42
CA PHE A 120 -8.22 -61.67 44.94
C PHE A 120 -7.60 -60.59 44.05
N LYS A 121 -6.40 -60.83 43.50
CA LYS A 121 -5.78 -59.92 42.53
C LYS A 121 -6.57 -59.83 41.22
N ALA A 122 -7.08 -60.95 40.72
CA ALA A 122 -7.93 -60.96 39.53
C ALA A 122 -9.23 -60.17 39.76
N MET A 123 -9.85 -60.33 40.93
CA MET A 123 -11.04 -59.57 41.32
C MET A 123 -10.76 -58.07 41.43
N GLN A 124 -9.62 -57.67 41.99
CA GLN A 124 -9.20 -56.26 42.02
C GLN A 124 -8.99 -55.68 40.63
N ALA A 125 -8.31 -56.42 39.75
CA ALA A 125 -8.08 -55.98 38.37
C ALA A 125 -9.40 -55.82 37.58
N GLN A 126 -10.36 -56.72 37.79
CA GLN A 126 -11.70 -56.60 37.21
C GLN A 126 -12.43 -55.36 37.73
N ALA A 127 -12.41 -55.12 39.04
CA ALA A 127 -13.04 -53.94 39.64
C ALA A 127 -12.40 -52.61 39.14
N GLU A 128 -11.09 -52.58 38.93
CA GLU A 128 -10.40 -51.42 38.33
C GLU A 128 -10.81 -51.20 36.87
N THR A 129 -10.91 -52.28 36.10
CA THR A 129 -11.34 -52.23 34.69
C THR A 129 -12.77 -51.69 34.58
N GLU A 130 -13.69 -52.15 35.45
CA GLU A 130 -15.06 -51.65 35.49
C GLU A 130 -15.14 -50.18 35.88
N ARG A 131 -14.36 -49.73 36.86
CA ARG A 131 -14.27 -48.31 37.23
C ARG A 131 -13.81 -47.45 36.06
N GLN A 132 -12.77 -47.89 35.34
CA GLN A 132 -12.30 -47.17 34.15
C GLN A 132 -13.36 -47.09 33.05
N ARG A 133 -14.11 -48.17 32.84
CA ARG A 133 -15.21 -48.22 31.87
C ARG A 133 -16.31 -47.22 32.22
N VAL A 134 -16.72 -47.14 33.49
CA VAL A 134 -17.75 -46.19 33.94
C VAL A 134 -17.28 -44.75 33.75
N ILE A 135 -16.03 -44.43 34.13
CA ILE A 135 -15.45 -43.09 33.94
C ILE A 135 -15.42 -42.71 32.45
N TYR A 136 -15.04 -43.65 31.59
CA TYR A 136 -15.02 -43.42 30.15
C TYR A 136 -16.42 -43.17 29.58
N ASP A 137 -17.41 -43.95 30.00
CA ASP A 137 -18.81 -43.77 29.57
C ASP A 137 -19.40 -42.44 30.05
N GLU A 138 -19.05 -41.97 31.25
CA GLU A 138 -19.42 -40.63 31.75
C GLU A 138 -18.77 -39.51 30.94
N GLN A 139 -17.47 -39.61 30.64
CA GLN A 139 -16.78 -38.63 29.80
C GLN A 139 -17.37 -38.58 28.40
N LYS A 140 -17.71 -39.73 27.81
CA LYS A 140 -18.36 -39.80 26.50
C LYS A 140 -19.72 -39.10 26.50
N LYS A 141 -20.53 -39.28 27.54
CA LYS A 141 -21.83 -38.60 27.69
C LYS A 141 -21.67 -37.09 27.84
N LEU A 142 -20.70 -36.64 28.66
CA LEU A 142 -20.41 -35.20 28.83
C LEU A 142 -19.95 -34.55 27.52
N ALA A 143 -19.07 -35.21 26.78
CA ALA A 143 -18.60 -34.73 25.48
C ALA A 143 -19.74 -34.63 24.46
N GLN A 144 -20.63 -35.62 24.42
CA GLN A 144 -21.83 -35.59 23.57
C GLN A 144 -22.77 -34.44 23.93
N HIS A 145 -23.01 -34.21 25.22
CA HIS A 145 -23.85 -33.10 25.68
C HIS A 145 -23.24 -31.74 25.32
N GLN A 146 -21.93 -31.56 25.54
CA GLN A 146 -21.22 -30.35 25.14
C GLN A 146 -21.27 -30.10 23.62
N ALA A 147 -21.10 -31.16 22.82
CA ALA A 147 -21.22 -31.07 21.37
C ALA A 147 -22.63 -30.65 20.93
N GLN A 148 -23.68 -31.17 21.58
CA GLN A 148 -25.06 -30.77 21.30
C GLN A 148 -25.30 -29.29 21.63
N VAL A 149 -24.92 -28.84 22.84
CA VAL A 149 -25.05 -27.43 23.24
C VAL A 149 -24.30 -26.51 22.28
N LYS A 150 -23.07 -26.87 21.91
CA LYS A 150 -22.26 -26.10 20.96
C LYS A 150 -22.92 -26.02 19.58
N SER A 151 -23.52 -27.12 19.12
CA SER A 151 -24.24 -27.13 17.83
C SER A 151 -25.50 -26.24 17.86
N GLN A 152 -26.21 -26.19 18.98
CA GLN A 152 -27.39 -25.31 19.15
C GLN A 152 -26.99 -23.84 19.18
N MET A 153 -25.91 -23.50 19.91
CA MET A 153 -25.39 -22.13 19.95
C MET A 153 -24.92 -21.67 18.56
N ALA A 154 -24.21 -22.52 17.81
CA ALA A 154 -23.76 -22.19 16.47
C ALA A 154 -24.94 -21.90 15.50
N ARG A 155 -26.02 -22.70 15.58
CA ARG A 155 -27.24 -22.46 14.78
C ARG A 155 -27.91 -21.13 15.16
N TYR A 156 -27.97 -20.83 16.45
CA TYR A 156 -28.54 -19.57 16.93
C TYR A 156 -27.70 -18.35 16.47
N GLU A 157 -26.37 -18.45 16.54
CA GLU A 157 -25.45 -17.42 16.03
C GLU A 157 -25.61 -17.20 14.52
N ASP A 158 -25.73 -18.27 13.73
CA ASP A 158 -25.99 -18.19 12.29
C ASP A 158 -27.32 -17.50 11.97
N GLU A 159 -28.39 -17.80 12.71
CA GLU A 159 -29.68 -17.12 12.57
C GLU A 159 -29.59 -15.63 12.90
N LEU A 160 -28.85 -15.28 13.95
CA LEU A 160 -28.63 -13.90 14.36
C LEU A 160 -27.78 -13.13 13.34
N ALA A 161 -26.77 -13.78 12.77
CA ALA A 161 -25.95 -13.22 11.70
C ALA A 161 -26.77 -12.94 10.43
N ARG A 162 -27.65 -13.87 10.04
CA ARG A 162 -28.57 -13.66 8.90
C ARG A 162 -29.50 -12.48 9.14
N LYS A 163 -30.06 -12.34 10.36
CA LYS A 163 -30.90 -11.19 10.72
C LYS A 163 -30.11 -9.87 10.69
N ARG A 164 -28.88 -9.84 11.20
CA ARG A 164 -28.00 -8.65 11.13
C ARG A 164 -27.71 -8.26 9.68
N MET A 165 -27.39 -9.23 8.83
CA MET A 165 -27.13 -9.00 7.42
C MET A 165 -28.37 -8.48 6.67
N GLN A 166 -29.57 -8.97 7.01
CA GLN A 166 -30.82 -8.47 6.43
C GLN A 166 -31.07 -7.00 6.82
N VAL A 167 -30.93 -6.66 8.10
CA VAL A 167 -31.09 -5.28 8.58
C VAL A 167 -30.05 -4.34 7.96
N GLU A 168 -28.80 -4.78 7.85
CA GLU A 168 -27.73 -3.99 7.23
C GLU A 168 -28.01 -3.75 5.74
N ASN A 169 -28.46 -4.77 5.00
CA ASN A 169 -28.86 -4.64 3.60
C ASN A 169 -30.06 -3.69 3.42
N GLU A 170 -31.06 -3.76 4.30
CA GLU A 170 -32.21 -2.84 4.28
C GLU A 170 -31.80 -1.40 4.57
N PHE A 171 -30.91 -1.20 5.55
CA PHE A 171 -30.35 0.11 5.87
C PHE A 171 -29.53 0.69 4.70
N HIS A 172 -28.74 -0.14 4.02
CA HIS A 172 -28.02 0.26 2.82
C HIS A 172 -28.96 0.66 1.67
N ARG A 173 -30.06 -0.07 1.47
CA ARG A 173 -31.07 0.29 0.47
C ARG A 173 -31.73 1.63 0.80
N ALA A 174 -32.08 1.87 2.06
CA ALA A 174 -32.66 3.13 2.51
C ALA A 174 -31.69 4.32 2.30
N ARG A 175 -30.43 4.17 2.69
CA ARG A 175 -29.39 5.19 2.49
C ARG A 175 -29.15 5.48 1.00
N ASN A 176 -29.13 4.44 0.17
CA ASN A 176 -28.95 4.61 -1.28
C ASN A 176 -30.15 5.33 -1.91
N GLN A 177 -31.38 5.05 -1.47
CA GLN A 177 -32.57 5.78 -1.92
C GLN A 177 -32.53 7.25 -1.50
N GLU A 178 -32.04 7.55 -0.30
CA GLU A 178 -31.88 8.93 0.19
C GLU A 178 -30.81 9.70 -0.59
N LEU A 179 -29.67 9.05 -0.91
CA LEU A 179 -28.62 9.63 -1.74
C LEU A 179 -29.11 9.95 -3.16
N VAL A 180 -29.91 9.05 -3.77
CA VAL A 180 -30.50 9.29 -5.08
C VAL A 180 -31.47 10.47 -5.04
N LYS A 181 -32.35 10.54 -4.03
CA LYS A 181 -33.25 11.70 -3.83
C LYS A 181 -32.49 13.02 -3.67
N MET A 182 -31.42 13.04 -2.87
CA MET A 182 -30.59 14.24 -2.73
C MET A 182 -29.88 14.63 -4.03
N GLN A 183 -29.45 13.66 -4.84
CA GLN A 183 -28.88 13.92 -6.16
C GLN A 183 -29.92 14.49 -7.12
N GLU A 184 -31.13 13.94 -7.15
CA GLU A 184 -32.25 14.46 -7.95
C GLU A 184 -32.62 15.88 -7.52
N GLU A 185 -32.73 16.16 -6.22
CA GLU A 185 -32.99 17.51 -5.71
C GLU A 185 -31.88 18.51 -6.04
N SER A 186 -30.62 18.07 -6.01
CA SER A 186 -29.49 18.90 -6.42
C SER A 186 -29.50 19.17 -7.92
N GLN A 187 -29.89 18.18 -8.74
CA GLN A 187 -30.02 18.34 -10.19
C GLN A 187 -31.14 19.31 -10.53
N ILE A 188 -32.31 19.19 -9.88
CA ILE A 188 -33.43 20.12 -10.05
C ILE A 188 -33.01 21.54 -9.65
N ARG A 189 -32.29 21.71 -8.53
CA ARG A 189 -31.75 23.03 -8.13
C ARG A 189 -30.76 23.60 -9.14
N GLN A 190 -29.89 22.78 -9.71
CA GLN A 190 -28.95 23.21 -10.75
C GLN A 190 -29.66 23.58 -12.06
N GLU A 191 -30.68 22.81 -12.47
CA GLU A 191 -31.48 23.14 -13.64
C GLU A 191 -32.26 24.44 -13.46
N GLN A 192 -32.84 24.68 -12.29
CA GLN A 192 -33.52 25.94 -11.96
C GLN A 192 -32.55 27.12 -11.96
N ALA A 193 -31.35 26.95 -11.38
CA ALA A 193 -30.31 27.99 -11.40
C ALA A 193 -29.85 28.28 -12.83
N ARG A 194 -29.71 27.25 -13.67
CA ARG A 194 -29.35 27.40 -15.08
C ARG A 194 -30.42 28.14 -15.86
N ARG A 195 -31.70 27.79 -15.69
CA ARG A 195 -32.83 28.50 -16.31
C ARG A 195 -32.88 29.97 -15.87
N ALA A 196 -32.73 30.25 -14.58
CA ALA A 196 -32.67 31.62 -14.07
C ALA A 196 -31.49 32.43 -14.65
N THR A 197 -30.33 31.78 -14.83
CA THR A 197 -29.15 32.40 -15.44
C THR A 197 -29.37 32.67 -16.93
N GLU A 198 -29.96 31.72 -17.66
CA GLU A 198 -30.31 31.87 -19.08
C GLU A 198 -31.34 32.99 -19.28
N GLU A 199 -32.34 33.10 -18.40
CA GLU A 199 -33.31 34.20 -18.41
C GLU A 199 -32.65 35.57 -18.13
N GLN A 200 -31.71 35.65 -17.19
CA GLN A 200 -30.94 36.87 -16.93
C GLN A 200 -30.08 37.28 -18.12
N ILE A 201 -29.41 36.32 -18.77
CA ILE A 201 -28.60 36.58 -19.98
C ILE A 201 -29.49 37.06 -21.12
N GLN A 202 -30.67 36.45 -21.30
CA GLN A 202 -31.63 36.90 -22.32
C GLN A 202 -32.20 38.29 -22.01
N ALA A 203 -32.43 38.62 -20.74
CA ALA A 203 -32.87 39.95 -20.33
C ALA A 203 -31.79 41.01 -20.60
N GLN A 204 -30.53 40.70 -20.27
CA GLN A 204 -29.39 41.56 -20.60
C GLN A 204 -29.24 41.74 -22.10
N ARG A 205 -29.33 40.67 -22.90
CA ARG A 205 -29.27 40.77 -24.37
C ARG A 205 -30.38 41.65 -24.93
N ARG A 206 -31.61 41.51 -24.43
CA ARG A 206 -32.74 42.37 -24.84
C ARG A 206 -32.50 43.84 -24.47
N GLN A 207 -31.84 44.13 -23.36
CA GLN A 207 -31.46 45.50 -23.00
C GLN A 207 -30.36 46.04 -23.92
N THR A 208 -29.30 45.26 -24.15
CA THR A 208 -28.20 45.64 -25.05
C THR A 208 -28.68 45.82 -26.50
N GLU A 209 -29.62 44.99 -26.96
CA GLU A 209 -30.24 45.14 -28.29
C GLU A 209 -31.10 46.40 -28.39
N ARG A 210 -31.82 46.77 -27.33
CA ARG A 210 -32.58 48.04 -27.29
C ARG A 210 -31.66 49.25 -27.34
N GLU A 211 -30.60 49.25 -26.53
CA GLU A 211 -29.59 50.31 -26.53
C GLU A 211 -28.90 50.42 -27.89
N ARG A 212 -28.53 49.28 -28.51
CA ARG A 212 -28.00 49.26 -29.88
C ARG A 212 -28.99 49.80 -30.90
N ALA A 213 -30.26 49.42 -30.82
CA ALA A 213 -31.28 49.92 -31.74
C ALA A 213 -31.51 51.43 -31.58
N GLU A 214 -31.39 51.98 -30.37
CA GLU A 214 -31.45 53.42 -30.11
C GLU A 214 -30.23 54.14 -30.71
N ILE A 215 -29.02 53.64 -30.48
CA ILE A 215 -27.79 54.17 -31.08
C ILE A 215 -27.84 54.04 -32.61
N GLU A 216 -28.35 52.94 -33.15
CA GLU A 216 -28.55 52.76 -34.59
C GLU A 216 -29.55 53.77 -35.14
N ARG A 217 -30.64 54.07 -34.43
CA ARG A 217 -31.59 55.12 -34.85
C ARG A 217 -30.96 56.49 -34.83
N GLU A 218 -30.14 56.81 -33.83
CA GLU A 218 -29.42 58.08 -33.75
C GLU A 218 -28.36 58.21 -34.85
N THR A 219 -27.58 57.15 -35.07
CA THR A 219 -26.58 57.10 -36.14
C THR A 219 -27.21 57.13 -37.52
N ILE A 220 -28.35 56.45 -37.74
CA ILE A 220 -29.12 56.55 -38.99
C ILE A 220 -29.65 57.96 -39.18
N ARG A 221 -30.11 58.67 -38.14
CA ARG A 221 -30.54 60.08 -38.26
C ARG A 221 -29.39 61.01 -38.62
N VAL A 222 -28.24 60.89 -37.93
CA VAL A 222 -27.04 61.70 -38.20
C VAL A 222 -26.49 61.39 -39.59
N ARG A 223 -26.44 60.10 -39.96
CA ARG A 223 -26.02 59.65 -41.28
C ARG A 223 -26.98 60.08 -42.37
N ALA A 224 -28.29 60.06 -42.15
CA ALA A 224 -29.27 60.53 -43.12
C ALA A 224 -29.19 62.05 -43.33
N MET A 225 -28.88 62.83 -42.29
CA MET A 225 -28.61 64.26 -42.42
C MET A 225 -27.30 64.52 -43.19
N ALA A 226 -26.22 63.81 -42.83
CA ALA A 226 -24.93 63.92 -43.52
C ALA A 226 -24.98 63.41 -44.96
N GLU A 227 -25.75 62.35 -45.25
CA GLU A 227 -25.99 61.85 -46.61
C GLU A 227 -26.97 62.73 -47.37
N ALA A 228 -27.90 63.44 -46.73
CA ALA A 228 -28.73 64.44 -47.43
C ALA A 228 -27.88 65.65 -47.85
N GLU A 229 -26.97 66.10 -47.00
CA GLU A 229 -25.97 67.14 -47.31
C GLU A 229 -24.98 66.66 -48.37
N GLY A 230 -24.52 65.40 -48.26
CA GLY A 230 -23.63 64.75 -49.22
C GLY A 230 -24.29 64.51 -50.58
N ARG A 231 -25.54 64.01 -50.63
CA ARG A 231 -26.29 63.83 -51.88
C ARG A 231 -26.67 65.15 -52.54
N ALA A 232 -26.88 66.23 -51.78
CA ALA A 232 -27.05 67.57 -52.36
C ALA A 232 -25.77 68.07 -53.04
N HIS A 233 -24.60 67.63 -52.56
CA HIS A 233 -23.29 67.96 -53.14
C HIS A 233 -22.87 67.01 -54.26
N GLU A 234 -23.16 65.72 -54.15
CA GLU A 234 -22.84 64.69 -55.14
C GLU A 234 -23.83 64.67 -56.30
N ALA A 235 -25.12 64.99 -56.11
CA ALA A 235 -26.06 65.12 -57.23
C ALA A 235 -25.66 66.24 -58.21
N LYS A 236 -24.93 67.28 -57.74
CA LYS A 236 -24.33 68.30 -58.59
C LYS A 236 -23.10 67.81 -59.39
N LEU A 237 -22.44 66.73 -58.94
CA LEU A 237 -21.21 66.20 -59.54
C LEU A 237 -21.43 64.87 -60.30
N ALA A 238 -22.48 64.12 -59.97
CA ALA A 238 -22.81 62.80 -60.52
C ALA A 238 -23.66 62.85 -61.80
N GLU A 239 -24.26 64.01 -62.13
CA GLU A 239 -25.00 64.21 -63.39
C GLU A 239 -24.08 64.02 -64.62
N GLU A 240 -22.77 64.28 -64.49
CA GLU A 240 -21.80 64.18 -65.60
C GLU A 240 -21.14 62.79 -65.75
N VAL A 241 -21.09 61.96 -64.71
CA VAL A 241 -20.34 60.68 -64.73
C VAL A 241 -21.26 59.46 -64.92
N ASN A 242 -22.53 59.55 -64.49
CA ASN A 242 -23.48 58.43 -64.56
C ASN A 242 -23.98 58.13 -65.99
N ARG A 243 -23.67 59.00 -66.98
CA ARG A 243 -23.97 58.74 -68.40
C ARG A 243 -22.96 57.78 -69.06
N ARG A 244 -21.80 57.48 -68.43
CA ARG A 244 -20.70 56.72 -69.05
C ARG A 244 -20.53 55.28 -68.57
N MET A 245 -20.93 54.91 -67.35
CA MET A 245 -20.66 53.57 -66.79
C MET A 245 -21.81 52.55 -66.91
N LEU A 246 -22.99 52.96 -67.38
CA LEU A 246 -24.15 52.07 -67.51
C LEU A 246 -24.11 51.13 -68.74
N VAL A 247 -23.11 51.26 -69.60
CA VAL A 247 -22.97 50.42 -70.81
C VAL A 247 -22.06 49.19 -70.58
N ASP A 248 -21.12 49.23 -69.62
CA ASP A 248 -20.01 48.27 -69.60
C ASP A 248 -20.09 47.13 -68.56
N ARG A 249 -21.09 47.12 -67.66
CA ARG A 249 -21.19 46.09 -66.58
C ARG A 249 -22.38 45.14 -66.66
N ALA A 250 -23.26 45.29 -67.65
CA ALA A 250 -24.44 44.44 -67.78
C ALA A 250 -24.18 43.02 -68.34
N ASN A 251 -22.98 42.72 -68.86
CA ASN A 251 -22.80 41.55 -69.75
C ASN A 251 -21.77 40.47 -69.34
N ALA A 252 -21.25 40.37 -68.09
CA ALA A 252 -20.10 39.45 -67.88
C ALA A 252 -19.94 38.65 -66.56
N GLU A 253 -20.86 38.63 -65.59
CA GLU A 253 -20.55 37.98 -64.29
C GLU A 253 -21.54 36.92 -63.76
N THR A 254 -22.54 36.47 -64.52
CA THR A 254 -23.55 35.51 -64.02
C THR A 254 -23.40 34.05 -64.47
N GLU A 255 -22.33 33.65 -65.17
CA GLU A 255 -22.22 32.27 -65.71
C GLU A 255 -21.15 31.36 -65.08
N LYS A 256 -20.33 31.84 -64.14
CA LYS A 256 -19.16 31.05 -63.65
C LYS A 256 -19.40 30.15 -62.43
N TRP A 257 -20.54 30.26 -61.73
CA TRP A 257 -20.75 29.54 -60.46
C TRP A 257 -21.65 28.30 -60.56
N VAL A 258 -22.35 28.09 -61.67
CA VAL A 258 -23.27 26.94 -61.84
C VAL A 258 -22.56 25.73 -62.49
N ALA A 259 -21.45 25.94 -63.19
CA ALA A 259 -20.68 24.85 -63.83
C ALA A 259 -19.71 24.10 -62.87
N ALA A 260 -19.44 24.64 -61.68
CA ALA A 260 -18.47 24.06 -60.75
C ALA A 260 -19.07 23.04 -59.77
N ILE A 261 -20.40 22.97 -59.64
CA ILE A 261 -21.06 22.15 -58.59
C ILE A 261 -21.50 20.76 -59.12
N ASN A 262 -21.74 20.60 -60.42
CA ASN A 262 -22.22 19.34 -61.00
C ASN A 262 -21.14 18.31 -61.34
N THR A 263 -19.86 18.60 -61.08
CA THR A 263 -18.75 17.65 -61.30
C THR A 263 -18.26 16.97 -60.02
N ALA A 264 -18.78 17.35 -58.84
CA ALA A 264 -18.34 16.84 -57.55
C ALA A 264 -19.20 15.69 -56.98
N PHE A 265 -20.32 15.31 -57.63
CA PHE A 265 -21.28 14.34 -57.06
C PHE A 265 -21.41 12.99 -57.81
N ASP A 266 -20.74 12.79 -58.94
CA ASP A 266 -20.89 11.58 -59.77
C ASP A 266 -19.89 10.44 -59.48
N HIS A 267 -19.13 10.46 -58.39
CA HIS A 267 -18.13 9.40 -58.08
C HIS A 267 -18.34 8.63 -56.76
N ILE A 268 -19.43 8.88 -56.02
CA ILE A 268 -19.68 8.23 -54.70
C ILE A 268 -20.89 7.27 -54.71
N GLY A 269 -21.65 7.17 -55.80
CA GLY A 269 -22.91 6.39 -55.81
C GLY A 269 -22.81 4.91 -56.22
N GLY A 270 -21.75 4.47 -56.91
CA GLY A 270 -21.76 3.18 -57.63
C GLY A 270 -21.39 1.93 -56.82
N GLY A 271 -20.71 2.05 -55.68
CA GLY A 271 -20.13 0.91 -54.96
C GLY A 271 -21.05 0.23 -53.94
N LEU A 272 -22.02 0.96 -53.39
CA LEU A 272 -22.88 0.49 -52.29
C LEU A 272 -24.10 -0.30 -52.78
N HIS A 273 -24.66 0.06 -53.94
CA HIS A 273 -25.85 -0.64 -54.47
C HIS A 273 -25.55 -2.06 -54.99
N ALA A 274 -24.31 -2.33 -55.40
CA ALA A 274 -23.87 -3.66 -55.87
C ALA A 274 -23.66 -4.68 -54.72
N ILE A 275 -23.48 -4.20 -53.49
CA ILE A 275 -23.35 -5.07 -52.29
C ILE A 275 -24.73 -5.41 -51.71
N LEU A 276 -25.73 -4.58 -51.96
CA LEU A 276 -27.11 -4.77 -51.48
C LEU A 276 -27.95 -5.71 -52.36
N THR A 277 -27.59 -5.92 -53.62
CA THR A 277 -28.36 -6.76 -54.56
C THR A 277 -27.89 -8.22 -54.65
N ASP A 278 -26.68 -8.53 -54.18
CA ASP A 278 -26.07 -9.86 -54.31
C ASP A 278 -26.07 -10.58 -52.94
N GLN A 279 -27.00 -11.54 -52.77
CA GLN A 279 -27.21 -12.25 -51.51
C GLN A 279 -25.95 -12.95 -50.99
N ASN A 280 -25.08 -13.43 -51.88
CA ASN A 280 -23.84 -14.11 -51.49
C ASN A 280 -22.79 -13.12 -50.95
N LYS A 281 -22.72 -11.91 -51.51
CA LYS A 281 -21.78 -10.87 -51.05
C LYS A 281 -22.26 -10.22 -49.76
N LEU A 282 -23.57 -10.10 -49.57
CA LEU A 282 -24.15 -9.58 -48.34
C LEU A 282 -23.89 -10.52 -47.15
N VAL A 283 -24.02 -11.84 -47.33
CA VAL A 283 -23.71 -12.83 -46.28
C VAL A 283 -22.23 -12.78 -45.88
N VAL A 284 -21.32 -12.64 -46.84
CA VAL A 284 -19.87 -12.50 -46.55
C VAL A 284 -19.57 -11.18 -45.85
N ALA A 285 -20.22 -10.08 -46.24
CA ALA A 285 -20.05 -8.78 -45.59
C ALA A 285 -20.58 -8.79 -44.15
N VAL A 286 -21.80 -9.30 -43.93
CA VAL A 286 -22.39 -9.44 -42.60
C VAL A 286 -21.58 -10.43 -41.75
N GLY A 287 -21.17 -11.56 -42.31
CA GLY A 287 -20.32 -12.55 -41.63
C GLY A 287 -18.96 -11.95 -41.23
N GLY A 288 -18.34 -11.16 -42.11
CA GLY A 288 -17.08 -10.47 -41.84
C GLY A 288 -17.20 -9.41 -40.75
N VAL A 289 -18.26 -8.59 -40.77
CA VAL A 289 -18.54 -7.57 -39.75
C VAL A 289 -18.83 -8.23 -38.39
N THR A 290 -19.60 -9.33 -38.39
CA THR A 290 -19.95 -10.04 -37.15
C THR A 290 -18.74 -10.76 -36.55
N ALA A 291 -17.88 -11.37 -37.39
CA ALA A 291 -16.63 -11.98 -36.95
C ALA A 291 -15.62 -10.96 -36.42
N LEU A 292 -15.54 -9.77 -37.04
CA LEU A 292 -14.75 -8.65 -36.52
C LEU A 292 -15.30 -8.14 -35.20
N ALA A 293 -16.61 -7.96 -35.08
CA ALA A 293 -17.24 -7.52 -33.83
C ALA A 293 -17.03 -8.55 -32.70
N ALA A 294 -17.20 -9.84 -32.99
CA ALA A 294 -16.94 -10.93 -32.04
C ALA A 294 -15.45 -11.04 -31.66
N GLY A 295 -14.54 -10.88 -32.63
CA GLY A 295 -13.09 -10.85 -32.40
C GLY A 295 -12.66 -9.67 -31.53
N ILE A 296 -13.21 -8.48 -31.78
CA ILE A 296 -12.95 -7.28 -30.96
C ILE A 296 -13.54 -7.44 -29.55
N TYR A 297 -14.74 -7.98 -29.42
CA TYR A 297 -15.38 -8.16 -28.11
C TYR A 297 -14.67 -9.22 -27.23
N THR A 298 -14.32 -10.35 -27.83
CA THR A 298 -13.59 -11.44 -27.13
C THR A 298 -12.18 -11.03 -26.72
N THR A 299 -11.47 -10.28 -27.57
CA THR A 299 -10.13 -9.75 -27.21
C THR A 299 -10.20 -8.66 -26.16
N ARG A 300 -11.19 -7.75 -26.22
CA ARG A 300 -11.34 -6.68 -25.24
C ARG A 300 -11.65 -7.21 -23.84
N GLU A 301 -12.59 -8.14 -23.71
CA GLU A 301 -12.98 -8.63 -22.38
C GLU A 301 -12.06 -9.75 -21.87
N GLY A 302 -11.51 -10.57 -22.77
CA GLY A 302 -10.45 -11.53 -22.44
C GLY A 302 -9.19 -10.85 -21.92
N ALA A 303 -8.76 -9.75 -22.56
CA ALA A 303 -7.61 -8.98 -22.10
C ALA A 303 -7.86 -8.33 -20.73
N ARG A 304 -9.10 -7.91 -20.42
CA ARG A 304 -9.46 -7.24 -19.16
C ARG A 304 -9.34 -8.15 -17.94
N VAL A 305 -9.79 -9.41 -18.07
CA VAL A 305 -9.71 -10.40 -17.00
C VAL A 305 -8.25 -10.84 -16.77
N ILE A 306 -7.51 -11.05 -17.86
CA ILE A 306 -6.09 -11.42 -17.80
C ILE A 306 -5.25 -10.26 -17.20
N TRP A 307 -5.52 -9.00 -17.59
CA TRP A 307 -4.81 -7.83 -17.05
C TRP A 307 -5.00 -7.65 -15.54
N SER A 308 -6.23 -7.81 -15.04
CA SER A 308 -6.53 -7.66 -13.61
C SER A 308 -5.79 -8.69 -12.73
N TYR A 309 -5.64 -9.92 -13.23
CA TYR A 309 -4.92 -10.98 -12.52
C TYR A 309 -3.39 -10.76 -12.55
N VAL A 310 -2.86 -10.28 -13.69
CA VAL A 310 -1.44 -9.97 -13.88
C VAL A 310 -1.00 -8.77 -13.02
N ASP A 311 -1.80 -7.70 -12.94
CA ASP A 311 -1.49 -6.54 -12.09
C ASP A 311 -1.44 -6.90 -10.60
N ARG A 312 -2.25 -7.87 -10.15
CA ARG A 312 -2.26 -8.32 -8.74
C ARG A 312 -1.00 -9.10 -8.35
N ILE A 313 -0.35 -9.77 -9.29
CA ILE A 313 0.82 -10.62 -9.04
C ILE A 313 2.13 -9.87 -9.36
N LEU A 314 2.10 -8.94 -10.32
CA LEU A 314 3.30 -8.31 -10.89
C LEU A 314 3.32 -6.77 -10.84
N GLY A 315 2.23 -6.13 -10.42
CA GLY A 315 2.09 -4.67 -10.38
C GLY A 315 2.64 -4.02 -9.10
N GLN A 316 3.07 -2.77 -9.22
CA GLN A 316 3.43 -1.90 -8.08
C GLN A 316 2.19 -1.65 -7.20
N PRO A 317 2.29 -1.80 -5.86
CA PRO A 317 1.18 -1.50 -4.95
C PRO A 317 0.68 -0.05 -5.14
N SER A 318 -0.64 0.13 -5.06
CA SER A 318 -1.30 1.43 -5.28
C SER A 318 -0.89 2.54 -4.29
N LEU A 319 -0.27 2.19 -3.17
CA LEU A 319 0.28 3.11 -2.17
C LEU A 319 1.61 3.75 -2.59
N ILE A 320 2.30 3.20 -3.58
CA ILE A 320 3.63 3.66 -3.97
C ILE A 320 3.52 4.70 -5.08
N ARG A 321 3.92 5.94 -4.79
CA ARG A 321 3.97 7.05 -5.74
C ARG A 321 5.12 6.92 -6.73
N GLU A 322 6.30 6.51 -6.24
CA GLU A 322 7.50 6.33 -7.06
C GLU A 322 8.26 5.08 -6.61
N SER A 323 8.82 4.32 -7.54
CA SER A 323 9.77 3.27 -7.19
C SER A 323 10.91 3.16 -8.19
N SER A 324 12.09 2.75 -7.73
CA SER A 324 13.21 2.40 -8.62
C SER A 324 13.00 1.03 -9.26
N ARG A 325 11.97 0.28 -8.83
CA ARG A 325 11.59 -1.01 -9.41
C ARG A 325 10.75 -0.72 -10.66
N GLY A 326 11.14 -1.28 -11.80
CA GLY A 326 10.41 -1.09 -13.05
C GLY A 326 8.95 -1.52 -12.90
N LYS A 327 8.03 -0.70 -13.44
CA LYS A 327 6.57 -0.89 -13.36
C LYS A 327 6.10 -2.27 -13.86
N TYR A 328 6.92 -2.93 -14.69
CA TYR A 328 6.73 -4.31 -15.15
C TYR A 328 8.07 -5.05 -15.24
N PRO A 329 8.19 -6.28 -14.72
CA PRO A 329 9.43 -7.09 -14.82
C PRO A 329 9.83 -7.44 -16.27
N TRP A 330 8.91 -7.29 -17.23
CA TRP A 330 9.12 -7.58 -18.65
C TRP A 330 9.60 -6.37 -19.47
N SER A 331 9.54 -5.15 -18.90
CA SER A 331 10.01 -3.93 -19.57
C SER A 331 11.51 -3.97 -19.92
N GLY A 332 12.30 -4.77 -19.17
CA GLY A 332 13.72 -5.01 -19.42
C GLY A 332 14.04 -6.04 -20.50
N ILE A 333 13.06 -6.86 -20.93
CA ILE A 333 13.28 -7.96 -21.88
C ILE A 333 13.06 -7.46 -23.31
N PHE A 334 12.00 -6.69 -23.56
CA PHE A 334 11.76 -6.07 -24.87
C PHE A 334 12.80 -5.00 -25.22
N SER A 335 13.32 -4.26 -24.22
CA SER A 335 14.39 -3.28 -24.44
C SER A 335 15.75 -3.91 -24.74
N ARG A 336 16.01 -5.15 -24.30
CA ARG A 336 17.22 -5.92 -24.65
C ARG A 336 17.13 -6.62 -26.01
N ALA A 337 15.94 -7.07 -26.41
CA ALA A 337 15.69 -7.61 -27.75
C ALA A 337 15.68 -6.50 -28.83
N ALA A 338 15.15 -5.31 -28.52
CA ALA A 338 15.16 -4.18 -29.46
C ALA A 338 16.55 -3.49 -29.59
N SER A 339 17.43 -3.62 -28.58
CA SER A 339 18.78 -3.05 -28.62
C SER A 339 19.83 -3.92 -29.29
N THR A 340 19.48 -5.14 -29.71
CA THR A 340 20.34 -6.00 -30.53
C THR A 340 20.14 -5.80 -32.04
N LEU A 341 19.10 -5.05 -32.46
CA LEU A 341 18.85 -4.67 -33.86
C LEU A 341 19.09 -3.18 -34.17
N SER A 342 19.45 -2.37 -33.17
CA SER A 342 19.84 -0.95 -33.33
C SER A 342 21.27 -0.72 -32.88
N ARG A 343 22.22 -1.39 -33.55
CA ARG A 343 23.65 -1.10 -33.40
C ARG A 343 24.00 0.14 -34.22
N GLY A 344 23.62 1.31 -33.69
CA GLY A 344 23.81 2.58 -34.37
C GLY A 344 23.28 3.77 -33.56
N SER A 345 24.10 4.24 -32.62
CA SER A 345 23.98 5.53 -31.91
C SER A 345 22.96 5.63 -30.76
N ASN A 346 23.31 6.54 -29.85
CA ASN A 346 22.54 7.04 -28.72
C ASN A 346 22.38 6.15 -27.47
N LYS A 347 23.53 5.94 -26.82
CA LYS A 347 23.62 5.81 -25.36
C LYS A 347 22.88 6.99 -24.71
N GLY A 348 21.70 6.71 -24.16
CA GLY A 348 20.91 7.69 -23.42
C GLY A 348 21.76 8.41 -22.38
N VAL A 349 21.64 9.73 -22.38
CA VAL A 349 22.30 10.65 -21.45
C VAL A 349 21.79 10.35 -20.04
N SER A 350 22.42 9.37 -19.40
CA SER A 350 22.62 9.39 -17.96
C SER A 350 23.53 10.58 -17.72
N SER A 351 23.03 11.58 -16.97
CA SER A 351 23.84 12.66 -16.43
C SER A 351 24.94 12.04 -15.58
N LYS A 352 26.06 11.72 -16.22
CA LYS A 352 27.35 11.49 -15.61
C LYS A 352 27.89 12.87 -15.29
N ASN A 353 27.62 13.34 -14.09
CA ASN A 353 28.49 14.27 -13.41
C ASN A 353 28.43 14.00 -11.90
N GLY A 354 29.60 13.68 -11.34
CA GLY A 354 29.84 13.67 -9.91
C GLY A 354 29.81 12.29 -9.23
N ASN A 355 30.98 11.85 -8.79
CA ASN A 355 31.19 10.88 -7.70
C ASN A 355 30.69 11.43 -6.32
N GLY A 356 29.62 12.23 -6.30
CA GLY A 356 29.12 12.95 -5.14
C GLY A 356 27.64 12.64 -4.85
N PHE A 357 27.13 13.21 -3.76
CA PHE A 357 25.76 13.11 -3.24
C PHE A 357 24.72 13.80 -4.17
N GLY A 358 24.70 13.44 -5.46
CA GLY A 358 23.77 13.98 -6.46
C GLY A 358 23.68 15.52 -6.51
N ASP A 359 22.57 16.02 -7.04
CA ASP A 359 22.19 17.45 -7.01
C ASP A 359 21.61 17.88 -5.63
N VAL A 360 21.96 17.18 -4.54
CA VAL A 360 21.40 17.41 -3.21
C VAL A 360 22.46 18.08 -2.34
N ILE A 361 22.21 19.32 -1.95
CA ILE A 361 23.08 20.09 -1.07
C ILE A 361 22.49 20.04 0.34
N LEU A 362 23.26 19.51 1.28
CA LEU A 362 22.90 19.38 2.70
C LEU A 362 23.99 19.98 3.57
N HIS A 363 23.67 20.18 4.85
CA HIS A 363 24.67 20.58 5.83
C HIS A 363 25.82 19.56 5.91
N PRO A 364 27.09 19.96 6.00
CA PRO A 364 28.24 19.04 5.91
C PRO A 364 28.20 17.89 6.92
N SER A 365 27.75 18.15 8.16
CA SER A 365 27.62 17.12 9.19
C SER A 365 26.55 16.08 8.84
N LEU A 366 25.40 16.54 8.33
CA LEU A 366 24.29 15.69 7.92
C LEU A 366 24.68 14.88 6.68
N GLN A 367 25.33 15.51 5.70
CA GLN A 367 25.82 14.82 4.50
C GLN A 367 26.79 13.69 4.88
N LYS A 368 27.77 13.96 5.75
CA LYS A 368 28.71 12.95 6.24
C LYS A 368 27.99 11.80 6.98
N ARG A 369 27.00 12.12 7.81
CA ARG A 369 26.20 11.11 8.51
C ARG A 369 25.41 10.23 7.54
N ILE A 370 24.76 10.81 6.53
CA ILE A 370 24.02 10.03 5.54
C ILE A 370 24.97 9.17 4.69
N GLU A 371 26.16 9.65 4.36
CA GLU A 371 27.17 8.84 3.67
C GLU A 371 27.66 7.66 4.51
N GLN A 372 27.89 7.87 5.81
CA GLN A 372 28.21 6.79 6.73
C GLN A 372 27.08 5.78 6.84
N LEU A 373 25.83 6.24 6.94
CA LEU A 373 24.66 5.36 6.96
C LEU A 373 24.47 4.60 5.64
N ALA A 374 24.76 5.23 4.50
CA ALA A 374 24.71 4.58 3.20
C ALA A 374 25.74 3.45 3.11
N GLY A 375 26.98 3.74 3.53
CA GLY A 375 28.06 2.75 3.57
C GLY A 375 27.75 1.61 4.55
N ALA A 376 27.26 1.95 5.74
CA ALA A 376 26.84 0.95 6.72
C ALA A 376 25.71 0.06 6.17
N THR A 377 24.69 0.64 5.54
CA THR A 377 23.57 -0.11 4.94
C THR A 377 24.04 -1.00 3.80
N ALA A 378 24.94 -0.52 2.94
CA ALA A 378 25.54 -1.33 1.88
C ALA A 378 26.33 -2.52 2.44
N ASN A 379 27.11 -2.31 3.51
CA ASN A 379 27.88 -3.36 4.17
C ASN A 379 26.98 -4.34 4.94
N THR A 380 25.94 -3.86 5.62
CA THR A 380 24.95 -4.70 6.32
C THR A 380 24.33 -5.71 5.36
N LYS A 381 24.02 -5.26 4.13
CA LYS A 381 23.51 -6.13 3.07
C LYS A 381 24.51 -7.20 2.66
N SER A 382 25.80 -6.86 2.49
CA SER A 382 26.83 -7.86 2.14
C SER A 382 27.05 -8.89 3.25
N HIS A 383 26.85 -8.49 4.51
CA HIS A 383 27.03 -9.34 5.70
C HIS A 383 25.72 -9.97 6.22
N GLN A 384 24.59 -9.80 5.52
CA GLN A 384 23.26 -10.32 5.90
C GLN A 384 22.80 -9.97 7.33
N ALA A 385 23.24 -8.80 7.82
CA ALA A 385 22.81 -8.24 9.09
C ALA A 385 21.44 -7.54 8.94
N PRO A 386 20.67 -7.37 10.03
CA PRO A 386 19.42 -6.62 9.99
C PRO A 386 19.66 -5.14 9.63
N PHE A 387 18.74 -4.57 8.86
CA PHE A 387 18.76 -3.15 8.53
C PHE A 387 18.30 -2.28 9.70
N ARG A 388 18.71 -1.01 9.66
CA ARG A 388 18.33 0.00 10.65
C ARG A 388 17.24 0.91 10.09
N ASN A 389 16.20 1.14 10.85
CA ASN A 389 15.13 2.09 10.51
C ASN A 389 15.56 3.52 10.85
N MET A 390 15.12 4.47 10.04
CA MET A 390 15.55 5.87 10.11
C MET A 390 14.35 6.81 10.19
N LEU A 391 14.46 7.88 10.99
CA LEU A 391 13.51 8.98 11.05
C LEU A 391 14.16 10.28 10.58
N PHE A 392 13.58 10.90 9.57
CA PHE A 392 14.00 12.18 9.01
C PHE A 392 13.04 13.25 9.49
N TYR A 393 13.50 14.19 10.31
CA TYR A 393 12.66 15.27 10.81
C TYR A 393 13.24 16.64 10.50
N GLY A 394 12.38 17.65 10.47
CA GLY A 394 12.79 19.04 10.26
C GLY A 394 11.76 19.81 9.43
N PRO A 395 11.99 21.11 9.17
CA PRO A 395 11.07 21.95 8.43
C PRO A 395 10.74 21.40 7.02
N PRO A 396 9.58 21.75 6.47
CA PRO A 396 9.19 21.26 5.14
C PRO A 396 10.04 21.94 4.05
N GLY A 397 10.47 21.16 3.05
CA GLY A 397 11.26 21.69 1.93
C GLY A 397 12.78 21.74 2.15
N THR A 398 13.31 21.05 3.17
CA THR A 398 14.76 20.88 3.43
C THR A 398 15.38 19.69 2.69
N GLY A 399 14.64 19.00 1.83
CA GLY A 399 15.17 17.95 0.96
C GLY A 399 15.15 16.53 1.54
N LYS A 400 14.39 16.27 2.61
CA LYS A 400 14.22 14.91 3.22
C LYS A 400 14.00 13.80 2.19
N THR A 401 13.02 13.98 1.30
CA THR A 401 12.65 13.01 0.25
C THR A 401 13.77 12.80 -0.78
N MET A 402 14.51 13.86 -1.13
CA MET A 402 15.64 13.77 -2.05
C MET A 402 16.84 13.07 -1.41
N ALA A 403 17.12 13.35 -0.13
CA ALA A 403 18.16 12.69 0.63
C ALA A 403 17.90 11.18 0.78
N ALA A 404 16.65 10.77 0.97
CA ALA A 404 16.27 9.36 1.01
C ALA A 404 16.53 8.62 -0.31
N ARG A 405 16.23 9.25 -1.46
CA ARG A 405 16.55 8.68 -2.79
C ARG A 405 18.05 8.50 -2.96
N GLU A 406 18.82 9.49 -2.56
CA GLU A 406 20.28 9.44 -2.70
C GLU A 406 20.91 8.42 -1.74
N LEU A 407 20.39 8.31 -0.51
CA LEU A 407 20.75 7.25 0.43
C LEU A 407 20.49 5.86 -0.17
N ALA A 408 19.30 5.62 -0.75
CA ALA A 408 18.98 4.35 -1.40
C ALA A 408 19.93 4.06 -2.57
N ARG A 409 20.21 5.08 -3.40
CA ARG A 409 21.13 4.99 -4.54
C ARG A 409 22.55 4.63 -4.11
N LYS A 410 23.10 5.32 -3.10
CA LYS A 410 24.44 5.05 -2.57
C LYS A 410 24.53 3.70 -1.84
N SER A 411 23.45 3.28 -1.16
CA SER A 411 23.39 1.98 -0.48
C SER A 411 23.18 0.79 -1.44
N GLY A 412 22.84 1.06 -2.71
CA GLY A 412 22.57 0.03 -3.72
C GLY A 412 21.25 -0.72 -3.53
N LEU A 413 20.35 -0.20 -2.69
CA LEU A 413 19.00 -0.72 -2.44
C LEU A 413 18.02 -0.24 -3.52
N ASP A 414 16.91 -0.96 -3.68
CA ASP A 414 15.75 -0.42 -4.39
C ASP A 414 15.08 0.67 -3.56
N TYR A 415 14.38 1.61 -4.19
CA TYR A 415 13.66 2.71 -3.56
C TYR A 415 12.16 2.59 -3.80
N ALA A 416 11.35 2.85 -2.79
CA ALA A 416 9.91 3.05 -2.90
C ALA A 416 9.47 4.26 -2.06
N LEU A 417 8.64 5.11 -2.65
CA LEU A 417 8.06 6.30 -2.01
C LEU A 417 6.56 6.07 -1.76
N MET A 418 6.15 6.16 -0.50
CA MET A 418 4.75 6.25 -0.07
C MET A 418 4.55 7.59 0.64
N THR A 419 3.35 8.16 0.57
CA THR A 419 2.99 9.32 1.40
C THR A 419 1.94 8.91 2.41
N GLY A 420 2.09 9.34 3.66
CA GLY A 420 1.17 9.01 4.75
C GLY A 420 -0.24 9.53 4.51
N GLY A 421 -0.38 10.68 3.84
CA GLY A 421 -1.68 11.23 3.42
C GLY A 421 -2.49 10.30 2.50
N ASP A 422 -1.87 9.36 1.80
CA ASP A 422 -2.56 8.41 0.93
C ASP A 422 -3.18 7.23 1.70
N VAL A 423 -2.84 7.08 2.98
CA VAL A 423 -3.33 5.98 3.82
C VAL A 423 -4.74 6.24 4.34
N ALA A 424 -5.04 7.48 4.73
CA ALA A 424 -6.34 7.83 5.30
C ALA A 424 -7.53 7.64 4.32
N PRO A 425 -7.43 8.02 3.02
CA PRO A 425 -8.51 7.80 2.04
C PRO A 425 -8.86 6.33 1.79
N LEU A 426 -7.95 5.39 2.11
CA LEU A 426 -8.19 3.95 1.90
C LEU A 426 -9.14 3.34 2.93
N GLY A 427 -9.40 4.01 4.06
CA GLY A 427 -10.29 3.52 5.11
C GLY A 427 -9.89 2.11 5.59
N SER A 428 -10.85 1.18 5.61
CA SER A 428 -10.63 -0.21 6.02
C SER A 428 -9.65 -0.99 5.11
N GLN A 429 -9.48 -0.56 3.86
CA GLN A 429 -8.56 -1.23 2.92
C GLN A 429 -7.07 -0.89 3.21
N ALA A 430 -6.81 0.14 4.02
CA ALA A 430 -5.45 0.57 4.34
C ALA A 430 -4.60 -0.58 4.90
N VAL A 431 -5.15 -1.39 5.80
CA VAL A 431 -4.49 -2.55 6.41
C VAL A 431 -4.02 -3.53 5.34
N THR A 432 -4.94 -3.98 4.47
CA THR A 432 -4.63 -4.93 3.40
C THR A 432 -3.57 -4.39 2.45
N LYS A 433 -3.64 -3.10 2.10
CA LYS A 433 -2.69 -2.45 1.20
C LYS A 433 -1.29 -2.31 1.82
N ILE A 434 -1.21 -2.02 3.12
CA ILE A 434 0.06 -2.02 3.87
C ILE A 434 0.67 -3.42 3.88
N HIS A 435 -0.11 -4.46 4.17
CA HIS A 435 0.41 -5.84 4.11
C HIS A 435 0.94 -6.19 2.72
N GLN A 436 0.20 -5.87 1.66
CA GLN A 436 0.63 -6.08 0.26
C GLN A 436 1.92 -5.32 -0.08
N LEU A 437 2.06 -4.09 0.42
CA LEU A 437 3.27 -3.27 0.23
C LEU A 437 4.50 -3.95 0.83
N PHE A 438 4.40 -4.42 2.08
CA PHE A 438 5.50 -5.13 2.75
C PHE A 438 5.82 -6.47 2.07
N ASP A 439 4.82 -7.24 1.64
CA ASP A 439 5.05 -8.49 0.92
C ASP A 439 5.70 -8.26 -0.45
N TRP A 440 5.33 -7.18 -1.16
CA TRP A 440 5.99 -6.76 -2.39
C TRP A 440 7.43 -6.28 -2.14
N ALA A 441 7.67 -5.59 -1.03
CA ALA A 441 8.98 -5.12 -0.63
C ALA A 441 9.96 -6.26 -0.38
N LYS A 442 9.53 -7.30 0.36
CA LYS A 442 10.31 -8.53 0.62
C LYS A 442 10.72 -9.27 -0.66
N LYS A 443 9.96 -9.13 -1.76
CA LYS A 443 10.32 -9.74 -3.06
C LYS A 443 11.51 -9.06 -3.74
N SER A 444 12.07 -7.95 -3.22
CA SER A 444 13.26 -7.33 -3.82
C SER A 444 14.51 -8.17 -3.53
N LYS A 445 15.23 -8.57 -4.57
CA LYS A 445 16.54 -9.21 -4.45
C LYS A 445 17.63 -8.26 -3.95
N ARG A 446 17.43 -6.94 -4.12
CA ARG A 446 18.42 -5.93 -3.74
C ARG A 446 18.18 -5.39 -2.33
N GLY A 447 17.11 -5.80 -1.66
CA GLY A 447 16.57 -5.08 -0.51
C GLY A 447 15.92 -3.76 -0.94
N LEU A 448 14.95 -3.29 -0.16
CA LEU A 448 14.15 -2.10 -0.47
C LEU A 448 14.24 -1.08 0.67
N LEU A 449 14.58 0.16 0.32
CA LEU A 449 14.33 1.32 1.17
C LEU A 449 12.91 1.83 0.91
N LEU A 450 12.03 1.59 1.88
CA LEU A 450 10.66 2.11 1.90
C LEU A 450 10.67 3.48 2.60
N PHE A 451 10.53 4.53 1.80
CA PHE A 451 10.42 5.90 2.31
C PHE A 451 8.96 6.31 2.45
N ILE A 452 8.56 6.70 3.67
CA ILE A 452 7.22 7.18 3.99
C ILE A 452 7.30 8.69 4.28
N ASP A 453 6.86 9.50 3.32
CA ASP A 453 6.75 10.96 3.50
C ASP A 453 5.47 11.32 4.26
N GLU A 454 5.47 12.43 4.98
CA GLU A 454 4.33 12.85 5.83
C GLU A 454 3.81 11.71 6.72
N ALA A 455 4.74 11.00 7.37
CA ALA A 455 4.43 9.84 8.21
C ALA A 455 3.53 10.22 9.40
N ASP A 456 3.60 11.48 9.85
CA ASP A 456 2.70 12.09 10.83
C ASP A 456 1.22 12.05 10.41
N ALA A 457 0.88 11.91 9.12
CA ALA A 457 -0.52 11.86 8.71
C ALA A 457 -1.31 10.63 9.23
N PHE A 458 -0.63 9.51 9.53
CA PHE A 458 -1.28 8.29 10.05
C PHE A 458 -0.54 7.62 11.21
N LEU A 459 0.64 8.13 11.60
CA LEU A 459 1.42 7.62 12.73
C LEU A 459 1.35 8.52 13.98
N CYS A 460 0.31 9.34 14.12
CA CYS A 460 0.10 10.17 15.31
C CYS A 460 -0.21 9.34 16.57
N GLU A 461 0.10 9.90 17.75
CA GLU A 461 -0.30 9.35 19.05
C GLU A 461 -1.81 9.03 19.13
N ARG A 462 -2.12 7.83 19.63
CA ARG A 462 -3.50 7.29 19.74
C ARG A 462 -4.45 8.12 20.61
N ASN A 463 -3.90 8.88 21.56
CA ASN A 463 -4.62 9.55 22.65
C ASN A 463 -4.80 11.06 22.44
N LYS A 464 -4.00 11.72 21.59
CA LYS A 464 -4.03 13.18 21.41
C LYS A 464 -4.96 13.67 20.30
N THR A 465 -5.42 12.79 19.41
CA THR A 465 -6.18 13.18 18.22
C THR A 465 -7.39 12.28 18.04
N TYR A 466 -8.49 12.81 17.50
CA TYR A 466 -9.63 12.04 16.95
C TYR A 466 -9.17 11.21 15.73
N MET A 467 -8.26 10.27 15.95
CA MET A 467 -7.78 9.31 14.96
C MET A 467 -8.94 8.40 14.57
N SER A 468 -9.20 8.29 13.27
CA SER A 468 -10.16 7.33 12.74
C SER A 468 -9.73 5.91 13.10
N GLU A 469 -10.69 5.01 13.34
CA GLU A 469 -10.41 3.58 13.53
C GLU A 469 -9.59 2.98 12.38
N ALA A 470 -9.79 3.47 11.16
CA ALA A 470 -9.01 3.08 10.00
C ALA A 470 -7.52 3.47 10.12
N GLN A 471 -7.23 4.67 10.62
CA GLN A 471 -5.85 5.13 10.84
C GLN A 471 -5.18 4.33 11.96
N ARG A 472 -5.90 4.06 13.06
CA ARG A 472 -5.41 3.19 14.15
C ARG A 472 -5.10 1.77 13.66
N SER A 473 -5.96 1.23 12.82
CA SER A 473 -5.76 -0.09 12.21
C SER A 473 -4.56 -0.10 11.27
N ALA A 474 -4.37 0.95 10.46
CA ALA A 474 -3.22 1.12 9.58
C ALA A 474 -1.90 1.25 10.36
N LEU A 475 -1.89 2.05 11.44
CA LEU A 475 -0.76 2.15 12.38
C LEU A 475 -0.40 0.78 12.96
N ASN A 476 -1.38 0.05 13.49
CA ASN A 476 -1.17 -1.28 14.02
C ASN A 476 -0.66 -2.27 12.96
N ALA A 477 -1.11 -2.16 11.71
CA ALA A 477 -0.61 -2.99 10.62
C ALA A 477 0.87 -2.69 10.29
N LEU A 478 1.27 -1.42 10.33
CA LEU A 478 2.68 -1.03 10.17
C LEU A 478 3.51 -1.55 11.35
N LEU A 479 3.04 -1.37 12.59
CA LEU A 479 3.67 -1.91 13.80
C LEU A 479 3.68 -3.45 13.83
N PHE A 480 2.77 -4.12 13.16
CA PHE A 480 2.87 -5.56 13.03
C PHE A 480 4.05 -5.95 12.11
N ARG A 481 4.25 -5.22 11.02
CA ARG A 481 5.30 -5.50 10.03
C ARG A 481 6.70 -5.04 10.44
N THR A 482 6.81 -4.05 11.32
CA THR A 482 8.08 -3.51 11.83
C THR A 482 8.42 -4.03 13.23
N GLY A 483 7.74 -5.08 13.70
CA GLY A 483 7.98 -5.65 15.03
C GLY A 483 9.35 -6.32 15.16
N ASP A 484 9.79 -6.98 14.08
CA ASP A 484 11.11 -7.59 13.98
C ASP A 484 12.01 -6.79 13.05
N GLN A 485 13.31 -6.79 13.37
CA GLN A 485 14.32 -6.20 12.51
C GLN A 485 14.41 -6.97 11.18
N SER A 486 14.17 -6.29 10.06
CA SER A 486 14.13 -6.91 8.73
C SER A 486 15.50 -6.89 8.06
N LYS A 487 15.84 -7.99 7.37
CA LYS A 487 17.02 -8.06 6.49
C LYS A 487 16.75 -7.62 5.05
N ASP A 488 15.49 -7.40 4.70
CA ASP A 488 15.08 -7.11 3.32
C ASP A 488 14.62 -5.66 3.14
N ILE A 489 14.14 -5.03 4.22
CA ILE A 489 13.47 -3.72 4.16
C ILE A 489 14.14 -2.75 5.13
N VAL A 490 14.50 -1.58 4.61
CA VAL A 490 14.88 -0.40 5.40
C VAL A 490 13.66 0.53 5.44
N LEU A 491 13.18 0.88 6.63
CA LEU A 491 12.13 1.88 6.78
C LEU A 491 12.75 3.27 7.00
N ALA A 492 12.40 4.24 6.15
CA ALA A 492 12.78 5.63 6.32
C ALA A 492 11.52 6.50 6.43
N LEU A 493 11.23 7.00 7.62
CA LEU A 493 10.06 7.84 7.91
C LEU A 493 10.44 9.32 7.80
N ALA A 494 9.61 10.15 7.18
CA ALA A 494 9.79 11.60 7.21
C ALA A 494 8.60 12.29 7.88
N THR A 495 8.90 13.21 8.80
CA THR A 495 7.90 14.00 9.52
C THR A 495 8.33 15.46 9.63
N ASN A 496 7.38 16.39 9.68
CA ASN A 496 7.65 17.78 10.07
C ASN A 496 7.43 18.01 11.57
N ARG A 497 6.76 17.07 12.24
CA ARG A 497 6.36 17.15 13.66
C ARG A 497 6.77 15.87 14.38
N PRO A 498 8.03 15.74 14.79
CA PRO A 498 8.49 14.52 15.48
C PRO A 498 7.78 14.29 16.81
N GLY A 499 7.33 15.35 17.50
CA GLY A 499 6.63 15.24 18.79
C GLY A 499 5.20 14.71 18.73
N ASP A 500 4.61 14.59 17.53
CA ASP A 500 3.26 14.05 17.36
C ASP A 500 3.26 12.53 17.10
N LEU A 501 4.45 11.93 16.90
CA LEU A 501 4.61 10.54 16.51
C LEU A 501 4.29 9.57 17.66
N ASP A 502 3.61 8.46 17.35
CA ASP A 502 3.29 7.40 18.32
C ASP A 502 4.58 6.81 18.94
N SER A 503 4.56 6.62 20.26
CA SER A 503 5.72 6.14 21.02
C SER A 503 6.19 4.75 20.60
N ALA A 504 5.29 3.87 20.15
CA ALA A 504 5.68 2.54 19.68
C ALA A 504 6.35 2.58 18.30
N VAL A 505 6.11 3.62 17.51
CA VAL A 505 6.85 3.86 16.26
C VAL A 505 8.24 4.41 16.59
N ALA A 506 8.32 5.36 17.52
CA ALA A 506 9.58 5.95 17.97
C ALA A 506 10.57 4.90 18.52
N ASP A 507 10.08 3.92 19.28
CA ASP A 507 10.88 2.81 19.84
C ASP A 507 11.55 1.93 18.76
N ARG A 508 11.02 1.93 17.53
CA ARG A 508 11.48 1.08 16.42
C ARG A 508 12.37 1.80 15.43
N ILE A 509 12.71 3.04 15.73
CA ILE A 509 13.60 3.88 14.93
C ILE A 509 14.99 3.78 15.55
N ASP A 510 15.95 3.29 14.78
CA ASP A 510 17.34 3.13 15.23
C ASP A 510 18.16 4.41 15.03
N GLU A 511 17.84 5.20 14.00
CA GLU A 511 18.61 6.39 13.62
C GLU A 511 17.67 7.59 13.43
N VAL A 512 18.01 8.72 14.05
CA VAL A 512 17.25 9.96 13.92
C VAL A 512 18.11 11.03 13.24
N LEU A 513 17.63 11.58 12.12
CA LEU A 513 18.33 12.57 11.32
C LEU A 513 17.54 13.88 11.27
N GLU A 514 18.16 14.94 11.78
CA GLU A 514 17.64 16.30 11.68
C GLU A 514 18.03 16.95 10.36
N PHE A 515 17.05 17.56 9.70
CA PHE A 515 17.23 18.37 8.49
C PHE A 515 16.99 19.84 8.83
N PRO A 516 18.03 20.60 9.24
CA PRO A 516 17.89 22.01 9.53
C PRO A 516 17.64 22.84 8.26
N LEU A 517 17.31 24.11 8.45
CA LEU A 517 17.33 25.09 7.36
C LEU A 517 18.78 25.28 6.87
N PRO A 518 18.99 25.55 5.56
CA PRO A 518 20.32 25.69 5.00
C PRO A 518 21.03 26.95 5.53
N GLY A 519 22.31 26.80 5.88
CA GLY A 519 23.21 27.91 6.21
C GLY A 519 23.61 28.72 4.97
N GLU A 520 24.30 29.85 5.16
CA GLU A 520 24.64 30.78 4.08
C GLU A 520 25.40 30.11 2.91
N ASP A 521 26.43 29.31 3.22
CA ASP A 521 27.22 28.60 2.21
C ASP A 521 26.39 27.58 1.41
N GLU A 522 25.43 26.93 2.06
CA GLU A 522 24.52 25.98 1.42
C GLU A 522 23.50 26.71 0.54
N ARG A 523 22.97 27.85 1.01
CA ARG A 523 22.08 28.70 0.22
C ARG A 523 22.78 29.24 -1.03
N PHE A 524 24.04 29.66 -0.91
CA PHE A 524 24.87 30.05 -2.05
C PHE A 524 24.99 28.92 -3.08
N LYS A 525 25.34 27.71 -2.63
CA LYS A 525 25.41 26.53 -3.52
C LYS A 525 24.05 26.20 -4.15
N LEU A 526 22.96 26.29 -3.38
CA LEU A 526 21.60 26.02 -3.86
C LEU A 526 21.15 27.03 -4.91
N LEU A 527 21.40 28.33 -4.68
CA LEU A 527 21.13 29.38 -5.65
C LEU A 527 21.88 29.13 -6.96
N LYS A 528 23.17 28.80 -6.89
CA LYS A 528 23.98 28.46 -8.08
C LYS A 528 23.48 27.21 -8.78
N LEU A 529 23.07 26.18 -8.04
CA LEU A 529 22.50 24.95 -8.58
C LEU A 529 21.20 25.23 -9.35
N TYR A 530 20.26 25.96 -8.75
CA TYR A 530 18.99 26.27 -9.40
C TYR A 530 19.14 27.27 -10.53
N LEU A 531 20.07 28.22 -10.44
CA LEU A 531 20.41 29.13 -11.52
C LEU A 531 20.87 28.33 -12.75
N ASN A 532 21.78 27.38 -12.55
CA ASN A 532 22.25 26.53 -13.64
C ASN A 532 21.13 25.66 -14.22
N ARG A 533 20.26 25.10 -13.36
CA ARG A 533 19.17 24.22 -13.79
C ARG A 533 18.04 24.95 -14.52
N TYR A 534 17.62 26.10 -14.03
CA TYR A 534 16.44 26.82 -14.55
C TYR A 534 16.80 27.89 -15.58
N ILE A 535 18.05 28.36 -15.62
CA ILE A 535 18.43 29.45 -16.50
C ILE A 535 19.47 28.97 -17.51
N ALA A 536 20.61 28.46 -17.05
CA ALA A 536 21.68 28.04 -17.97
C ALA A 536 21.30 26.82 -18.84
N GLN A 537 20.48 25.90 -18.32
CA GLN A 537 19.99 24.72 -19.03
C GLN A 537 18.60 24.90 -19.67
N ALA A 538 17.93 26.05 -19.44
CA ALA A 538 16.66 26.37 -20.08
C ALA A 538 16.91 26.75 -21.55
N GLY A 539 16.85 25.74 -22.41
CA GLY A 539 17.04 25.88 -23.86
C GLY A 539 17.96 24.80 -24.47
N SER A 540 18.67 24.02 -23.66
CA SER A 540 19.58 22.95 -24.15
C SER A 540 18.91 21.58 -24.28
N ARG A 541 17.61 21.46 -24.01
CA ARG A 541 16.87 20.19 -24.20
C ARG A 541 16.68 19.96 -25.70
N LYS A 542 17.30 18.88 -26.22
CA LYS A 542 17.11 18.45 -27.60
C LYS A 542 15.61 18.27 -27.88
N PRO A 543 15.04 18.90 -28.93
CA PRO A 543 13.67 18.61 -29.35
C PRO A 543 13.55 17.11 -29.63
N GLY A 544 12.54 16.48 -29.05
CA GLY A 544 12.19 15.10 -29.38
C GLY A 544 11.74 15.00 -30.84
N ILE A 545 11.84 13.81 -31.43
CA ILE A 545 11.57 13.53 -32.86
C ILE A 545 10.18 14.03 -33.32
N PHE A 546 9.23 14.20 -32.40
CA PHE A 546 7.86 14.68 -32.68
C PHE A 546 7.59 16.15 -32.30
N SER A 547 8.58 16.89 -31.80
CA SER A 547 8.38 18.28 -31.31
C SER A 547 8.57 19.36 -32.38
N SER A 548 9.08 19.01 -33.57
CA SER A 548 9.29 19.95 -34.68
C SER A 548 8.00 20.44 -35.34
N LEU A 549 6.84 19.85 -35.03
CA LEU A 549 5.58 20.14 -35.73
C LEU A 549 4.71 21.20 -35.03
N PHE A 550 4.94 21.54 -33.76
CA PHE A 550 4.04 22.40 -32.98
C PHE A 550 4.68 23.32 -31.92
N GLN A 551 6.01 23.42 -31.81
CA GLN A 551 6.65 24.22 -30.75
C GLN A 551 7.36 25.49 -31.23
N LYS A 552 6.94 26.63 -30.66
CA LYS A 552 7.64 27.92 -30.65
C LYS A 552 9.08 27.68 -30.13
N GLN A 553 10.10 28.13 -30.87
CA GLN A 553 11.50 28.00 -30.44
C GLN A 553 11.68 28.64 -29.06
N GLN A 554 12.17 27.86 -28.10
CA GLN A 554 12.48 28.37 -26.76
C GLN A 554 13.63 29.37 -26.89
N GLN A 555 13.37 30.63 -26.54
CA GLN A 555 14.40 31.66 -26.49
C GLN A 555 15.41 31.30 -25.40
N LYS A 556 16.70 31.27 -25.76
CA LYS A 556 17.80 31.02 -24.84
C LYS A 556 17.96 32.24 -23.95
N ILE A 557 18.03 32.02 -22.64
CA ILE A 557 18.26 33.10 -21.68
C ILE A 557 19.73 33.51 -21.72
N GLU A 558 20.00 34.80 -21.89
CA GLU A 558 21.34 35.37 -21.74
C GLU A 558 21.56 35.84 -20.30
N ILE A 559 22.70 35.50 -19.69
CA ILE A 559 23.08 35.95 -18.35
C ILE A 559 24.13 37.05 -18.51
N ARG A 560 23.87 38.26 -17.99
CA ARG A 560 24.79 39.40 -18.05
C ARG A 560 25.10 39.94 -16.66
N GLY A 561 26.39 40.05 -16.34
CA GLY A 561 26.86 40.72 -15.11
C GLY A 561 26.51 40.03 -13.78
N LEU A 562 26.10 38.75 -13.80
CA LEU A 562 25.81 37.99 -12.57
C LEU A 562 27.10 37.36 -12.03
N SER A 563 27.81 38.06 -11.15
CA SER A 563 29.00 37.52 -10.47
C SER A 563 28.63 36.63 -9.28
N ASP A 564 29.57 35.77 -8.86
CA ASP A 564 29.42 34.95 -7.66
C ASP A 564 29.19 35.82 -6.39
N ASP A 565 29.68 37.06 -6.36
CA ASP A 565 29.46 37.99 -5.25
C ASP A 565 28.00 38.43 -5.12
N VAL A 566 27.31 38.66 -6.24
CA VAL A 566 25.86 39.00 -6.25
C VAL A 566 25.04 37.81 -5.74
N ILE A 567 25.44 36.58 -6.09
CA ILE A 567 24.78 35.36 -5.61
C ILE A 567 25.04 35.18 -4.11
N ARG A 568 26.24 35.51 -3.61
CA ARG A 568 26.57 35.47 -2.18
C ARG A 568 25.78 36.52 -1.39
N GLU A 569 25.64 37.73 -1.92
CA GLU A 569 24.77 38.78 -1.36
C GLU A 569 23.33 38.27 -1.22
N ALA A 570 22.79 37.63 -2.27
CA ALA A 570 21.46 37.02 -2.23
C ALA A 570 21.36 35.86 -1.22
N ALA A 571 22.42 35.05 -1.05
CA ALA A 571 22.47 33.98 -0.05
C ALA A 571 22.42 34.53 1.38
N ALA A 572 23.10 35.66 1.65
CA ALA A 572 23.03 36.36 2.92
C ALA A 572 21.62 36.92 3.20
N LYS A 573 20.99 37.54 2.18
CA LYS A 573 19.61 38.10 2.29
C LYS A 573 18.51 37.04 2.46
N THR A 574 18.71 35.83 1.93
CA THR A 574 17.72 34.73 1.97
C THR A 574 17.80 33.90 3.26
N ASP A 575 18.17 34.51 4.38
CA ASP A 575 18.23 33.81 5.65
C ASP A 575 16.86 33.28 6.09
N GLY A 576 16.85 32.04 6.60
CA GLY A 576 15.64 31.31 6.95
C GLY A 576 14.88 30.66 5.78
N PHE A 577 15.33 30.84 4.53
CA PHE A 577 14.70 30.16 3.39
C PHE A 577 15.00 28.65 3.39
N SER A 578 13.97 27.84 3.17
CA SER A 578 14.11 26.42 2.86
C SER A 578 14.59 26.20 1.42
N GLY A 579 15.17 25.02 1.12
CA GLY A 579 15.60 24.67 -0.24
C GLY A 579 14.46 24.77 -1.27
N ARG A 580 13.23 24.41 -0.90
CA ARG A 580 12.04 24.59 -1.75
C ARG A 580 11.71 26.06 -2.01
N GLU A 581 11.90 26.94 -1.03
CA GLU A 581 11.68 28.39 -1.22
C GLU A 581 12.75 29.00 -2.12
N ILE A 582 14.01 28.57 -1.98
CA ILE A 582 15.11 28.98 -2.89
C ILE A 582 14.81 28.53 -4.33
N ALA A 583 14.29 27.30 -4.51
CA ALA A 583 13.86 26.83 -5.82
C ALA A 583 12.72 27.70 -6.39
N LYS A 584 11.73 28.08 -5.58
CA LYS A 584 10.63 28.96 -6.01
C LYS A 584 11.10 30.39 -6.31
N LEU A 585 12.05 30.91 -5.53
CA LEU A 585 12.73 32.17 -5.79
C LEU A 585 13.36 32.14 -7.19
N MET A 586 14.14 31.11 -7.49
CA MET A 586 14.80 31.00 -8.80
C MET A 586 13.81 30.78 -9.96
N ALA A 587 12.70 30.07 -9.72
CA ALA A 587 11.62 29.99 -10.70
C ALA A 587 10.94 31.36 -10.94
N SER A 588 10.86 32.20 -9.91
CA SER A 588 10.36 33.58 -10.03
C SER A 588 11.34 34.46 -10.80
N VAL A 589 12.65 34.28 -10.60
CA VAL A 589 13.69 34.93 -11.42
C VAL A 589 13.54 34.51 -12.88
N GLN A 590 13.38 33.23 -13.17
CA GLN A 590 13.15 32.74 -14.53
C GLN A 590 11.89 33.35 -15.17
N ALA A 591 10.79 33.44 -14.41
CA ALA A 591 9.57 34.08 -14.89
C ALA A 591 9.75 35.57 -15.18
N ALA A 592 10.48 36.29 -14.32
CA ALA A 592 10.81 37.70 -14.53
C ALA A 592 11.67 37.90 -15.80
N VAL A 593 12.62 36.99 -16.05
CA VAL A 593 13.42 37.00 -17.28
C VAL A 593 12.55 36.79 -18.52
N TYR A 594 11.62 35.82 -18.51
CA TYR A 594 10.70 35.64 -19.64
C TYR A 594 9.70 36.78 -19.81
N GLY A 595 9.42 37.54 -18.74
CA GLY A 595 8.65 38.77 -18.80
C GLY A 595 9.43 39.98 -19.33
N SER A 596 10.76 39.92 -19.35
CA SER A 596 11.61 40.98 -19.89
C SER A 596 11.66 40.93 -21.42
N GLU A 597 11.72 42.09 -22.07
CA GLU A 597 11.67 42.21 -23.54
C GLU A 597 12.78 41.42 -24.25
N ASN A 598 13.96 41.30 -23.63
CA ASN A 598 15.13 40.70 -24.24
C ASN A 598 15.49 39.30 -23.69
N CYS A 599 14.71 38.74 -22.75
CA CYS A 599 15.05 37.48 -22.07
C CYS A 599 16.48 37.47 -21.50
N VAL A 600 16.91 38.61 -20.94
CA VAL A 600 18.23 38.78 -20.34
C VAL A 600 18.09 38.79 -18.81
N LEU A 601 18.91 37.98 -18.14
CA LEU A 601 19.09 38.07 -16.70
C LEU A 601 20.25 39.03 -16.39
N ASP A 602 19.90 40.25 -16.02
CA ASP A 602 20.82 41.25 -15.46
C ASP A 602 20.91 41.14 -13.93
N SER A 603 22.02 41.62 -13.35
CA SER A 603 22.23 41.65 -11.90
C SER A 603 21.21 42.50 -11.15
N THR A 604 20.70 43.56 -11.77
CA THR A 604 19.66 44.45 -11.24
C THR A 604 18.33 43.70 -11.10
N LEU A 605 17.87 43.06 -12.18
CA LEU A 605 16.66 42.26 -12.20
C LEU A 605 16.73 41.11 -11.19
N PHE A 606 17.89 40.46 -11.09
CA PHE A 606 18.10 39.41 -10.09
C PHE A 606 17.94 39.94 -8.65
N ARG A 607 18.58 41.06 -8.31
CA ARG A 607 18.47 41.70 -6.99
C ARG A 607 17.05 42.11 -6.67
N GLU A 608 16.34 42.72 -7.62
CA GLU A 608 14.96 43.16 -7.44
C GLU A 608 14.04 41.99 -7.09
N VAL A 609 14.14 40.88 -7.82
CA VAL A 609 13.33 39.68 -7.56
C VAL A 609 13.70 39.05 -6.20
N VAL A 610 14.98 39.02 -5.84
CA VAL A 610 15.44 38.52 -4.53
C VAL A 610 14.86 39.38 -3.40
N ASP A 611 15.01 40.70 -3.48
CA ASP A 611 14.53 41.63 -2.44
C ASP A 611 13.01 41.54 -2.29
N TYR A 612 12.27 41.48 -3.41
CA TYR A 612 10.81 41.27 -3.40
C TYR A 612 10.41 39.96 -2.70
N LYS A 613 11.07 38.85 -3.03
CA LYS A 613 10.76 37.53 -2.42
C LYS A 613 11.19 37.43 -0.96
N VAL A 614 12.27 38.09 -0.56
CA VAL A 614 12.69 38.18 0.84
C VAL A 614 11.64 38.95 1.65
N ALA A 615 11.15 40.09 1.14
CA ALA A 615 10.07 40.84 1.78
C ALA A 615 8.79 40.01 1.90
N GLU A 616 8.39 39.30 0.84
CA GLU A 616 7.23 38.39 0.83
C GLU A 616 7.37 37.27 1.89
N HIS A 617 8.55 36.67 2.02
CA HIS A 617 8.83 35.63 3.02
C HIS A 617 8.75 36.18 4.45
N GLN A 618 9.33 37.36 4.72
CA GLN A 618 9.24 38.00 6.03
C GLN A 618 7.80 38.32 6.41
N GLN A 619 6.99 38.81 5.47
CA GLN A 619 5.57 39.07 5.69
C GLN A 619 4.80 37.79 6.01
N ARG A 620 5.03 36.70 5.27
CA ARG A 620 4.44 35.38 5.55
C ARG A 620 4.81 34.85 6.93
N ARG A 621 6.07 35.02 7.34
CA ARG A 621 6.51 34.62 8.68
C ARG A 621 5.79 35.41 9.78
N LYS A 622 5.66 36.73 9.62
CA LYS A 622 4.92 37.59 10.57
C LYS A 622 3.46 37.16 10.70
N LEU A 623 2.79 36.83 9.59
CA LEU A 623 1.41 36.32 9.61
C LEU A 623 1.31 34.95 10.32
N ALA A 624 2.27 34.06 10.09
CA ALA A 624 2.27 32.74 10.73
C ALA A 624 2.57 32.77 12.25
N THR A 625 3.31 33.79 12.72
CA THR A 625 3.58 33.99 14.15
C THR A 625 2.49 34.79 14.85
N GLY A 626 1.88 35.78 14.17
CA GLY A 626 0.87 36.66 14.77
C GLY A 626 -0.41 35.95 15.22
N ASP A 627 -0.74 34.79 14.65
CA ASP A 627 -1.88 33.96 15.07
C ASP A 627 -1.62 33.15 16.36
N ARG A 628 -0.37 33.08 16.85
CA ARG A 628 -0.02 32.32 18.08
C ARG A 628 -0.09 33.15 19.35
N ASP A 629 0.02 34.47 19.27
CA ASP A 629 0.03 35.35 20.45
C ASP A 629 -1.38 35.77 20.89
N ASN A 630 -2.42 35.40 20.13
CA ASN A 630 -3.81 35.77 20.40
C ASN A 630 -4.68 34.58 20.85
N LYS A 631 -4.06 33.49 21.35
CA LYS A 631 -4.78 32.26 21.73
C LYS A 631 -4.33 31.66 23.06
#